data_AF-A0A934S6W1-F1
#
_entry.id   AF-A0A934S6W1-F1
#
_cell.length_a   1.000
_cell.length_b   1.000
_cell.length_c   1.000
_cell.angle_alpha   90.00
_cell.angle_beta   90.00
_cell.angle_gamma   90.00
#
_symmetry.space_group_name_H-M   'P 1'
#
loop_
_entity.id
_entity.type
_entity.pdbx_description
1 polymer ?
#
loop_
_entity_poly.entity_id
_entity_poly.type
_entity_poly.pdbx_seq_one_letter_code
_entity_poly.pdbx_strand_id
1 'polypeptide(L)' 'MHTFTNYEDWKLAITQKCGLHLTEAYCTERAAALRNLKDEKTQSFLTTYGEEYYKQVIAWFEKALNEAKSSQS' A
#
# COMPACT_ATOMS: atom_id res chain seq x y z
N MET A 1 -13.98 8.81 -5.85
CA MET A 1 -12.88 8.01 -5.27
C MET A 1 -12.08 7.45 -6.43
N HIS A 2 -10.76 7.68 -6.48
CA HIS A 2 -9.91 7.13 -7.54
C HIS A 2 -9.21 5.89 -6.99
N THR A 3 -9.50 4.72 -7.54
CA THR A 3 -8.78 3.47 -7.28
C THR A 3 -7.83 3.20 -8.44
N PHE A 4 -6.67 2.63 -8.14
CA PHE A 4 -5.71 2.20 -9.15
C PHE A 4 -6.06 0.79 -9.63
N THR A 5 -5.75 0.46 -10.88
CA THR A 5 -6.03 -0.89 -11.43
C THR A 5 -4.77 -1.75 -11.50
N ASN A 6 -3.58 -1.14 -11.39
CA ASN A 6 -2.29 -1.83 -11.46
C ASN A 6 -1.28 -1.25 -10.46
N TYR A 7 -0.24 -2.04 -10.22
CA TYR A 7 0.83 -1.74 -9.27
C TYR A 7 1.65 -0.50 -9.64
N GLU A 8 1.92 -0.31 -10.94
CA GLU A 8 2.82 0.74 -11.41
C GLU A 8 2.19 2.12 -11.25
N ASP A 9 0.92 2.28 -11.64
CA ASP A 9 0.16 3.51 -11.42
C ASP A 9 0.03 3.86 -9.93
N TRP A 10 -0.25 2.86 -9.09
CA TRP A 10 -0.30 3.02 -7.64
C TRP A 10 1.06 3.47 -7.07
N LYS A 11 2.15 2.82 -7.49
CA LYS A 11 3.52 3.14 -7.06
C LYS A 11 3.93 4.54 -7.51
N LEU A 12 3.63 4.91 -8.76
CA LEU A 12 3.90 6.25 -9.30
C LEU A 12 3.09 7.31 -8.57
N ALA A 13 1.83 7.04 -8.24
CA ALA A 13 1.02 7.97 -7.47
C ALA A 13 1.61 8.23 -6.07
N ILE A 14 2.08 7.19 -5.38
CA ILE A 14 2.68 7.36 -4.05
C ILE A 14 4.03 8.07 -4.14
N THR A 15 4.89 7.64 -5.06
CA THR A 15 6.27 8.14 -5.15
C THR A 15 6.38 9.50 -5.84
N GLN A 16 5.68 9.71 -6.95
CA GLN A 16 5.75 10.96 -7.69
C GLN A 16 4.68 11.97 -7.26
N LYS A 17 3.42 11.56 -7.11
CA LYS A 17 2.34 12.51 -6.77
C LYS A 17 2.34 12.87 -5.28
N CYS A 18 2.51 11.89 -4.40
CA CYS A 18 2.62 12.15 -2.96
C CYS A 18 4.06 12.43 -2.48
N GLY A 19 5.09 12.14 -3.28
CA GLY A 19 6.48 12.35 -2.88
C GLY A 19 6.98 11.37 -1.81
N LEU A 20 6.32 10.22 -1.63
CA LEU A 20 6.64 9.25 -0.58
C LEU A 20 7.55 8.15 -1.11
N HIS A 21 8.61 7.83 -0.38
CA HIS A 21 9.47 6.70 -0.73
C HIS A 21 8.93 5.41 -0.13
N LEU A 22 8.67 4.43 -1.00
CA LEU A 22 8.31 3.05 -0.63
C LEU A 22 9.54 2.29 -0.12
N THR A 23 10.12 2.76 0.98
CA THR A 23 11.23 2.09 1.67
C THR A 23 10.75 0.83 2.37
N GLU A 24 11.69 -0.05 2.72
CA GLU A 24 11.37 -1.27 3.48
C GLU A 24 10.59 -0.96 4.76
N ALA A 25 11.07 0.00 5.54
CA ALA A 25 10.43 0.40 6.80
C ALA A 25 9.01 0.95 6.56
N TYR A 26 8.84 1.84 5.58
CA TYR A 26 7.54 2.42 5.26
C TYR A 26 6.54 1.36 4.80
N CYS A 27 6.92 0.50 3.86
CA CYS A 27 6.05 -0.57 3.37
C CYS A 27 5.65 -1.54 4.48
N THR A 28 6.58 -1.89 5.38
CA THR A 28 6.32 -2.77 6.52
C THR A 28 5.31 -2.15 7.48
N GLU A 29 5.51 -0.89 7.88
CA GLU A 29 4.61 -0.18 8.79
C GLU A 29 3.21 -0.02 8.19
N ARG A 30 3.12 0.39 6.91
CA ARG A 30 1.84 0.58 6.22
C ARG A 30 1.07 -0.71 6.02
N ALA A 31 1.75 -1.80 5.64
CA ALA A 31 1.13 -3.11 5.50
C ALA A 31 0.61 -3.63 6.85
N ALA A 32 1.36 -3.44 7.94
CA ALA A 32 0.94 -3.83 9.28
C ALA A 32 -0.28 -3.01 9.76
N ALA A 33 -0.28 -1.69 9.53
CA ALA A 33 -1.39 -0.82 9.87
C ALA A 33 -2.67 -1.19 9.12
N LEU A 34 -2.57 -1.44 7.81
CA LEU A 34 -3.72 -1.87 6.99
C LEU A 34 -4.27 -3.22 7.45
N ARG A 35 -3.43 -4.15 7.92
CA ARG A 35 -3.89 -5.44 8.47
C ARG A 35 -4.61 -5.32 9.80
N ASN A 36 -4.48 -4.18 10.50
CA ASN A 36 -5.19 -3.95 11.74
C ASN A 36 -6.65 -3.55 11.46
N LEU A 37 -7.55 -4.53 11.39
CA LEU A 37 -8.99 -4.32 11.19
C LEU A 37 -9.68 -3.59 12.36
N LYS A 38 -9.00 -3.41 13.50
CA LYS A 38 -9.50 -2.60 14.62
C LYS A 38 -9.18 -1.12 14.46
N ASP A 39 -8.31 -0.75 13.50
CA ASP A 39 -7.99 0.64 13.22
C ASP A 39 -9.12 1.31 12.42
N GLU A 40 -9.58 2.46 12.90
CA GLU A 40 -10.67 3.20 12.27
C GLU A 40 -10.33 3.62 10.84
N LYS A 41 -9.04 3.85 10.52
CA LYS A 41 -8.60 4.19 9.16
C LYS A 41 -8.70 2.97 8.24
N THR A 42 -8.37 1.78 8.74
CA THR A 42 -8.52 0.53 8.00
C THR A 42 -9.99 0.23 7.72
N GLN A 43 -10.85 0.40 8.72
CA GLN A 43 -12.30 0.21 8.54
C GLN A 43 -12.86 1.22 7.54
N SER A 44 -12.50 2.51 7.68
CA SER A 44 -12.90 3.56 6.73
C SER A 44 -12.40 3.25 5.31
N PHE A 45 -11.18 2.73 5.17
CA PHE A 45 -10.64 2.30 3.90
C PHE A 45 -11.46 1.16 3.28
N LEU A 46 -11.78 0.14 4.06
CA LEU A 46 -12.62 -0.98 3.63
C LEU A 46 -14.02 -0.53 3.20
N THR A 47 -14.67 0.35 3.99
CA THR A 47 -15.99 0.89 3.64
C THR A 47 -15.94 1.75 2.38
N THR A 48 -14.85 2.50 2.18
CA THR A 48 -14.71 3.43 1.06
C THR A 48 -14.37 2.75 -0.25
N TYR A 49 -13.45 1.77 -0.21
CA TYR A 49 -12.88 1.16 -1.41
C TYR A 49 -13.29 -0.29 -1.63
N GLY A 50 -13.83 -0.95 -0.61
CA GLY A 50 -14.18 -2.36 -0.65
C GLY A 50 -13.01 -3.30 -0.31
N GLU A 51 -13.37 -4.53 0.03
CA GLU A 51 -12.43 -5.56 0.48
C GLU A 51 -11.47 -6.01 -0.64
N GLU A 52 -11.94 -6.07 -1.89
CA GLU A 52 -11.13 -6.49 -3.04
C GLU A 52 -9.96 -5.52 -3.27
N TYR A 53 -10.26 -4.22 -3.31
CA TYR A 53 -9.23 -3.19 -3.47
C TYR A 53 -8.28 -3.13 -2.27
N TYR A 54 -8.81 -3.29 -1.05
CA TYR A 54 -8.00 -3.38 0.16
C TYR A 54 -6.96 -4.52 0.10
N LYS A 55 -7.39 -5.73 -0.31
CA LYS A 55 -6.46 -6.86 -0.49
C LYS A 55 -5.41 -6.56 -1.55
N GLN A 56 -5.81 -5.90 -2.64
CA GLN A 56 -4.90 -5.50 -3.71
C GLN A 56 -3.83 -4.50 -3.23
N VAL A 57 -4.23 -3.49 -2.45
CA VAL A 57 -3.30 -2.49 -1.88
C VAL A 57 -2.32 -3.13 -0.89
N ILE A 58 -2.76 -4.10 -0.08
CA ILE A 58 -1.84 -4.87 0.78
C ILE A 58 -0.83 -5.62 -0.07
N ALA A 59 -1.28 -6.35 -1.09
CA ALA A 59 -0.38 -7.09 -1.97
C ALA A 59 0.64 -6.17 -2.67
N TRP A 60 0.25 -4.94 -3.03
CA TRP A 60 1.16 -3.94 -3.59
C TRP A 60 2.20 -3.44 -2.58
N PHE A 61 1.81 -3.19 -1.33
CA PHE A 61 2.77 -2.86 -0.28
C PHE A 61 3.76 -4.01 -0.03
N GLU A 62 3.30 -5.25 -0.06
CA GLU A 62 4.18 -6.43 0.06
C GLU A 62 5.11 -6.58 -1.14
N LYS A 63 4.62 -6.32 -2.36
CA LYS A 63 5.46 -6.32 -3.55
C LYS A 63 6.55 -5.23 -3.46
N ALA A 64 6.16 -4.01 -3.10
CA ALA A 64 7.09 -2.90 -2.92
C ALA A 64 8.12 -3.18 -1.82
N LEU A 65 7.71 -3.84 -0.74
CA LEU A 65 8.60 -4.30 0.32
C LEU A 65 9.67 -5.27 -0.21
N ASN A 66 9.27 -6.26 -0.99
CA ASN A 66 10.20 -7.22 -1.59
C ASN A 66 11.16 -6.55 -2.59
N GLU A 67 10.67 -5.61 -3.40
CA GLU A 67 11.52 -4.81 -4.31
C GLU A 67 12.56 -3.99 -3.53
N ALA A 68 12.15 -3.36 -2.42
CA ALA A 68 13.05 -2.58 -1.56
C ALA A 68 14.13 -3.46 -0.92
N LYS A 69 13.76 -4.66 -0.44
CA LYS A 69 14.71 -5.65 0.12
C LYS A 69 15.69 -6.19 -0.93
N SER A 70 15.20 -6.49 -2.13
CA SER A 70 16.00 -7.07 -3.22
C SER A 70 17.02 -6.07 -3.77
N SER A 71 16.78 -4.76 -3.62
CA SER A 71 17.73 -3.72 -4.05
C SER A 71 18.89 -3.50 -3.06
N GLN A 72 18.92 -4.24 -1.94
CA GLN A 72 19.98 -4.21 -0.92
C GLN A 72 20.87 -5.46 -0.93
N SER A 73 20.74 -6.34 -1.92
CA SER A 73 21.53 -7.58 -2.06
C SER A 73 22.70 -7.41 -3.03
#